data_AF-A0A5C8EPE1-F1
#
_entry.id   AF-A0A5C8EPE1-F1
#
_cell.length_a   1.000
_cell.length_b   1.000
_cell.length_c   1.000
_cell.angle_alpha   90.00
_cell.angle_beta   90.00
_cell.angle_gamma   90.00
#
_symmetry.space_group_name_H-M   'P 1'
#
loop_
_entity.id
_entity.type
_entity.pdbx_description
1 polymer ?
#
loop_
_entity_poly.entity_id
_entity_poly.type
_entity_poly.pdbx_seq_one_letter_code
_entity_poly.pdbx_strand_id
1 'polypeptide(L)' 'MQAGHINPSKPLELGNIIPQCQVCNRPDRDRWIYDKTGRVIEIADSDDGKRVVEKYFKRVSKSTREYFLDFLKRLLGIK' A
#
# COMPACT_ATOMS: atom_id res chain seq x y z
N MET A 1 9.93 -4.51 -21.69
CA MET A 1 9.45 -3.94 -20.41
C MET A 1 7.98 -4.28 -20.29
N GLN A 2 7.51 -4.81 -19.16
CA GLN A 2 6.09 -5.18 -18.98
C GLN A 2 5.32 -3.99 -18.39
N ALA A 3 4.00 -3.94 -18.57
CA ALA A 3 3.15 -2.97 -17.88
C ALA A 3 2.88 -3.44 -16.45
N GLY A 4 2.91 -2.52 -15.50
CA GLY A 4 2.52 -2.74 -14.10
C GLY A 4 1.47 -1.72 -13.66
N HIS A 5 0.88 -1.94 -12.49
CA HIS A 5 -0.12 -1.04 -11.92
C HIS A 5 0.54 0.13 -11.19
N ILE A 6 -0.03 1.33 -11.36
CA ILE A 6 0.18 2.46 -10.46
C ILE A 6 -0.51 2.17 -9.13
N ASN A 7 -1.78 1.76 -9.18
CA ASN A 7 -2.54 1.25 -8.05
C ASN A 7 -2.99 -0.19 -8.33
N PRO A 8 -2.50 -1.19 -7.57
CA PRO A 8 -2.84 -2.59 -7.76
C PRO A 8 -4.33 -2.95 -7.58
N SER A 9 -5.12 -2.11 -6.93
CA SER A 9 -6.57 -2.36 -6.75
C SER A 9 -7.43 -1.91 -7.93
N LYS A 10 -6.81 -1.36 -8.99
CA LYS A 10 -7.49 -0.86 -10.20
C LYS A 10 -7.07 -1.66 -11.45
N PRO A 11 -7.91 -1.70 -12.50
CA PRO A 11 -7.58 -2.36 -13.76
C PRO A 11 -6.29 -1.84 -14.41
N LEU A 12 -5.61 -2.69 -15.19
CA LEU A 12 -4.41 -2.31 -15.95
C LEU A 12 -4.79 -1.60 -17.25
N GLU A 13 -5.12 -0.32 -17.15
CA GLU A 13 -5.56 0.51 -18.28
C GLU A 13 -4.87 1.88 -18.31
N LEU A 14 -5.09 2.64 -19.39
CA LEU A 14 -4.51 3.97 -19.55
C LEU A 14 -4.90 4.85 -18.35
N GLY A 15 -3.89 5.42 -17.68
CA GLY A 15 -4.07 6.17 -16.43
C GLY A 15 -3.74 5.38 -15.16
N ASN A 16 -3.63 4.05 -15.23
CA ASN A 16 -3.15 3.18 -14.14
C ASN A 16 -1.92 2.34 -14.53
N ILE A 17 -1.34 2.56 -15.71
CA ILE A 17 -0.15 1.85 -16.18
C ILE A 17 1.13 2.59 -15.78
N ILE A 18 2.08 1.85 -15.21
CA ILE A 18 3.48 2.26 -15.03
C ILE A 18 4.42 1.24 -15.67
N PRO A 19 5.59 1.65 -16.19
CA PRO A 19 6.58 0.70 -16.68
C PRO A 19 7.09 -0.22 -15.55
N GLN A 20 6.95 -1.52 -15.71
CA GLN A 20 7.45 -2.50 -14.73
C GLN A 20 8.93 -2.83 -15.00
N CYS A 21 9.76 -2.59 -13.99
CA CYS A 21 11.17 -2.94 -13.95
C CYS A 21 11.40 -4.11 -12.98
N GLN A 22 12.20 -5.09 -13.42
CA GLN A 22 12.56 -6.26 -12.63
C GLN A 22 13.26 -5.93 -11.31
N VAL A 23 14.01 -4.81 -11.31
CA VAL A 23 14.79 -4.35 -10.16
C VAL A 23 14.02 -3.32 -9.34
N CYS A 24 13.31 -2.39 -9.98
CA CYS A 24 12.74 -1.24 -9.27
C CYS A 24 11.40 -1.53 -8.60
N ASN A 25 10.42 -2.14 -9.29
CA ASN A 25 9.04 -2.22 -8.80
C ASN A 25 8.40 -3.61 -8.89
N ARG A 26 8.93 -4.55 -9.70
CA ARG A 26 8.47 -5.94 -9.64
C ARG A 26 8.63 -6.58 -8.24
N PRO A 27 9.71 -6.32 -7.48
CA PRO A 27 9.88 -6.87 -6.14
C PRO A 27 8.88 -6.33 -5.11
N ASP A 28 8.21 -5.22 -5.43
CA ASP A 28 7.27 -4.59 -4.51
C ASP A 28 5.96 -5.36 -4.37
N ARG A 29 5.64 -6.29 -5.29
CA ARG A 29 4.51 -7.23 -5.19
C ARG A 29 3.22 -6.56 -4.71
N ASP A 30 2.78 -5.54 -5.43
CA ASP A 30 1.53 -4.84 -5.16
C ASP A 30 1.40 -4.22 -3.76
N ARG A 31 2.52 -3.94 -3.07
CA ARG A 31 2.50 -3.30 -1.73
C ARG A 31 2.24 -1.81 -1.76
N TRP A 32 2.52 -1.15 -2.88
CA TRP A 32 2.61 0.31 -2.96
C TRP A 32 1.72 0.86 -4.07
N ILE A 33 1.27 2.09 -3.87
CA ILE A 33 0.70 2.94 -4.92
C ILE A 33 1.77 3.94 -5.34
N TYR A 34 1.95 4.11 -6.63
CA TYR A 34 2.92 5.04 -7.20
C TYR A 34 2.24 6.33 -7.70
N ASP A 35 3.01 7.40 -7.85
CA ASP A 35 2.62 8.50 -8.73
C ASP A 35 3.06 8.23 -10.19
N LYS A 36 2.74 9.15 -11.10
CA LYS A 36 3.11 9.05 -12.52
C LYS A 36 4.62 9.03 -12.79
N THR A 37 5.44 9.40 -11.81
CA THR A 37 6.91 9.39 -11.91
C THR A 37 7.52 8.10 -11.34
N GLY A 38 6.70 7.25 -10.73
CA GLY A 38 7.15 6.01 -10.07
C GLY A 38 7.56 6.19 -8.62
N ARG A 39 7.22 7.31 -7.98
CA ARG A 39 7.43 7.49 -6.54
C ARG A 39 6.32 6.80 -5.76
N VAL A 40 6.67 6.05 -4.70
CA VAL A 40 5.69 5.50 -3.75
C VAL A 40 5.02 6.65 -2.99
N ILE A 41 3.68 6.69 -3.03
CA ILE A 41 2.88 7.69 -2.34
C ILE A 41 2.00 7.10 -1.23
N GLU A 42 1.57 5.84 -1.38
CA GLU A 42 0.67 5.18 -0.42
C GLU A 42 0.94 3.67 -0.34
N ILE A 43 0.37 3.02 0.69
CA ILE A 43 0.27 1.56 0.77
C ILE A 43 -0.95 1.13 -0.06
N ALA A 44 -0.79 0.12 -0.90
CA ALA A 44 -1.89 -0.40 -1.70
C ALA A 44 -2.93 -1.14 -0.84
N ASP A 45 -4.21 -0.97 -1.16
CA ASP A 45 -5.28 -1.85 -0.64
C ASP A 45 -5.26 -3.19 -1.38
N SER A 46 -4.26 -4.00 -1.05
CA SER A 46 -4.03 -5.35 -1.57
C SER A 46 -3.68 -6.28 -0.42
N ASP A 47 -3.69 -7.60 -0.65
CA ASP A 47 -3.27 -8.56 0.37
C ASP A 47 -1.82 -8.35 0.81
N ASP A 48 -0.93 -7.99 -0.11
CA ASP A 48 0.47 -7.69 0.24
C ASP A 48 0.62 -6.34 0.95
N GLY A 49 -0.19 -5.34 0.62
CA GLY A 49 -0.26 -4.07 1.37
C GLY A 49 -0.76 -4.27 2.80
N LYS A 50 -1.81 -5.07 3.00
CA LYS A 50 -2.30 -5.47 4.34
C LYS A 50 -1.21 -6.17 5.15
N ARG A 51 -0.45 -7.09 4.54
CA ARG A 51 0.70 -7.75 5.21
C ARG A 51 1.79 -6.75 5.65
N VAL A 52 2.04 -5.68 4.89
CA VAL A 52 2.97 -4.61 5.29
C VAL A 52 2.47 -3.90 6.55
N VAL A 53 1.19 -3.54 6.58
CA VAL A 53 0.55 -2.88 7.73
C VAL A 53 0.56 -3.79 8.97
N GLU A 54 0.23 -5.07 8.82
CA GLU A 54 0.32 -6.04 9.92
C GLU A 54 1.74 -6.16 10.49
N LYS A 55 2.76 -6.25 9.62
CA LYS A 55 4.15 -6.32 10.03
C LYS A 55 4.59 -5.05 10.75
N TYR A 56 4.12 -3.89 10.31
CA TYR A 56 4.35 -2.61 11.00
C TYR A 56 3.77 -2.65 12.41
N PHE A 57 2.49 -3.03 12.56
CA PHE A 57 1.84 -3.11 13.88
C PHE A 57 2.51 -4.09 14.85
N LYS A 58 3.03 -5.20 14.35
CA LYS A 58 3.80 -6.17 15.16
C LYS A 58 5.09 -5.59 15.76
N ARG A 59 5.69 -4.58 15.12
CA ARG A 59 6.99 -3.99 15.52
C ARG A 59 6.87 -2.72 16.38
N VAL A 60 5.84 -1.91 16.17
CA VAL A 60 5.72 -0.63 16.88
C VAL A 60 5.35 -0.80 18.35
N SER A 61 5.53 0.27 19.14
CA SER A 61 5.27 0.31 20.57
C SER A 61 3.78 0.14 20.89
N LYS A 62 3.47 -0.14 22.16
CA LYS A 62 2.10 -0.20 22.68
C LYS A 62 1.34 1.11 22.43
N SER A 63 1.95 2.26 22.73
CA SER A 63 1.34 3.57 22.54
C SER A 63 0.99 3.87 21.08
N THR A 64 1.84 3.47 20.13
CA THR A 64 1.51 3.59 18.70
C THR A 64 0.32 2.71 18.33
N ARG A 65 0.25 1.47 18.83
CA ARG A 65 -0.91 0.59 18.56
C ARG A 65 -2.21 1.15 19.14
N GLU A 66 -2.16 1.69 20.36
CA GLU A 66 -3.29 2.33 21.01
C GLU A 66 -3.78 3.56 20.24
N TYR A 67 -2.86 4.39 19.74
CA TYR A 67 -3.19 5.51 18.85
C TYR A 67 -3.96 5.05 17.60
N PHE A 68 -3.47 4.01 16.91
CA PHE A 68 -4.14 3.50 15.72
C PHE A 68 -5.46 2.79 16.02
N LEU A 69 -5.58 2.10 17.16
CA LEU A 69 -6.84 1.52 17.61
C LEU A 69 -7.90 2.60 17.82
N ASP A 70 -7.56 3.69 18.52
CA ASP A 70 -8.46 4.82 18.72
C ASP A 70 -8.85 5.51 17.40
N PHE A 71 -7.86 5.72 16.52
CA PHE A 71 -8.11 6.24 15.18
C PHE A 71 -9.12 5.37 14.41
N LEU A 72 -8.93 4.06 14.39
CA LEU A 72 -9.83 3.13 13.70
C LEU A 72 -11.22 3.08 14.33
N LYS A 73 -11.32 3.13 15.66
CA LYS A 73 -12.62 3.24 16.36
C LYS A 73 -13.39 4.48 15.92
N ARG A 74 -12.74 5.65 15.91
CA ARG A 74 -13.35 6.90 15.44
C ARG A 74 -13.75 6.84 13.98
N LEU A 75 -12.89 6.27 13.12
CA LEU A 75 -13.16 6.12 11.69
C LEU A 75 -14.38 5.24 11.42
N LEU A 76 -14.57 4.17 12.22
CA LEU A 76 -15.66 3.21 12.08
C LEU A 76 -16.92 3.57 12.89
N GLY A 77 -16.90 4.67 13.66
CA GLY A 77 -18.00 5.03 14.55
C GLY A 77 -18.22 4.04 15.70
N ILE A 78 -17.18 3.29 16.09
CA ILE A 78 -17.24 2.30 17.18
C ILE A 78 -16.91 3.02 18.50
N LYS A 79 -17.77 2.85 19.50
CA LYS A 79 -17.55 3.35 20.87
C LYS A 79 -16.49 2.52 21.60
#